data_AF-A0A8T5KQ89-F1
#
_entry.id   AF-A0A8T5KQ89-F1
#
_cell.length_a   1.000
_cell.length_b   1.000
_cell.length_c   1.000
_cell.angle_alpha   90.00
_cell.angle_beta   90.00
_cell.angle_gamma   90.00
#
_symmetry.space_group_name_H-M   'P 1'
#
loop_
_entity.id
_entity.type
_entity.pdbx_description
1 polymer ?
#
loop_
_entity_poly.entity_id
_entity_poly.type
_entity_poly.pdbx_seq_one_letter_code
_entity_poly.pdbx_strand_id
1 'polypeptide(L)' 'MPGRSSVPMFWRLKKAKYGLVGTKCVNCSSLYFPPRPLCSECRSKGKMEDF' A
#
# COMPACT_ATOMS: atom_id res chain seq x y z
N MET A 1 -8.10 19.98 -12.08
CA MET A 1 -8.85 18.96 -12.83
C MET A 1 -8.60 17.60 -12.17
N PRO A 2 -9.58 16.98 -11.49
CA PRO A 2 -9.37 15.68 -10.87
C PRO A 2 -9.21 14.65 -12.00
N GLY A 3 -8.04 14.00 -12.04
CA GLY A 3 -7.65 13.11 -13.11
C GLY A 3 -8.66 11.99 -13.33
N ARG A 4 -9.10 11.86 -14.58
CA ARG A 4 -9.93 10.76 -15.09
C ARG A 4 -9.30 9.43 -14.67
N SER A 5 -9.90 8.74 -13.71
CA SER A 5 -9.46 7.41 -13.31
C SER A 5 -9.68 6.45 -14.47
N SER A 6 -8.64 6.25 -15.28
CA SER A 6 -8.65 5.26 -16.36
C SER A 6 -8.97 3.89 -15.78
N VAL A 7 -9.76 3.09 -16.51
CA VAL A 7 -10.21 1.75 -16.10
C VAL A 7 -9.08 0.91 -15.46
N PRO A 8 -7.83 0.87 -15.99
CA PRO A 8 -6.73 0.12 -15.40
C PRO A 8 -6.28 0.62 -14.00
N MET A 9 -6.37 1.92 -13.73
CA MET A 9 -6.04 2.48 -12.40
C MET A 9 -7.05 2.02 -11.36
N PHE A 10 -8.33 1.98 -11.73
CA PHE A 10 -9.38 1.46 -10.86
C PHE A 10 -9.12 -0.01 -10.49
N TRP A 11 -8.78 -0.85 -11.47
CA TRP A 11 -8.45 -2.26 -11.22
C TRP A 11 -7.25 -2.44 -10.28
N ARG A 12 -6.18 -1.65 -10.47
CA ARG A 12 -5.01 -1.68 -9.58
C ARG A 12 -5.34 -1.27 -8.15
N LEU A 13 -6.19 -0.26 -7.97
CA LEU A 13 -6.58 0.26 -6.66
C LEU A 13 -7.73 -0.53 -6.01
N LYS A 14 -8.42 -1.41 -6.75
CA LYS A 14 -9.60 -2.16 -6.30
C LYS A 14 -9.33 -2.92 -4.99
N LYS A 15 -8.20 -3.63 -4.91
CA LYS A 15 -7.83 -4.43 -3.73
C LYS A 15 -7.60 -3.54 -2.49
N ALA A 16 -6.85 -2.46 -2.64
CA ALA A 16 -6.58 -1.52 -1.56
C ALA A 16 -7.83 -0.73 -1.12
N LYS A 17 -8.69 -0.32 -2.07
CA LYS A 17 -9.90 0.47 -1.76
C LYS A 17 -10.99 -0.34 -1.07
N TYR A 18 -11.26 -1.55 -1.54
CA TYR A 18 -12.39 -2.36 -1.02
C TYR A 18 -11.96 -3.34 0.06
N GLY A 19 -10.74 -3.87 -0.01
CA GLY A 19 -10.22 -4.80 0.99
C GLY A 19 -9.51 -4.14 2.16
N LEU A 20 -9.37 -2.80 2.17
CA LEU A 20 -8.54 -2.07 3.13
C LEU A 20 -7.14 -2.68 3.30
N VAL A 21 -6.64 -3.30 2.22
CA VAL A 21 -5.35 -3.99 2.18
C VAL A 21 -4.26 -2.94 2.32
N GLY A 22 -3.64 -2.92 3.50
CA GLY A 22 -2.48 -2.11 3.83
C GLY A 22 -1.21 -2.95 3.85
N THR A 23 -0.09 -2.28 4.01
CA THR A 23 1.20 -2.94 4.23
C THR A 23 1.57 -2.84 5.70
N LYS A 24 1.87 -3.97 6.35
CA LYS A 24 2.53 -3.99 7.65
C LYS A 24 4.03 -4.18 7.47
N CYS A 25 4.80 -3.36 8.18
CA CYS A 25 6.24 -3.55 8.33
C CYS A 25 6.50 -4.49 9.51
N VAL A 26 7.09 -5.67 9.29
CA VAL A 26 7.40 -6.63 10.38
C VAL A 26 8.45 -6.08 11.35
N ASN A 27 9.36 -5.23 10.87
CA ASN A 27 10.46 -4.70 11.68
C ASN A 27 10.07 -3.51 12.57
N CYS A 28 9.07 -2.74 12.16
CA CYS A 28 8.69 -1.48 12.80
C CYS A 28 7.23 -1.45 13.26
N SER A 29 6.50 -2.55 13.05
CA SER A 29 5.06 -2.69 13.35
C SER A 29 4.18 -1.56 12.79
N SER A 30 4.72 -0.76 11.86
CA SER A 30 4.05 0.42 11.33
C SER A 30 3.07 -0.02 10.25
N LEU A 31 1.82 0.42 10.40
CA LEU A 31 0.73 0.17 9.47
C LEU A 31 0.65 1.32 8.48
N TYR A 32 0.70 1.00 7.19
CA TYR A 32 0.61 2.00 6.13
C TYR A 32 -0.59 1.72 5.23
N PHE A 33 -1.38 2.76 5.01
CA PHE A 33 -2.48 2.80 4.05
C PHE A 33 -2.41 4.13 3.29
N PRO A 34 -2.26 4.17 1.96
CA PRO A 34 -2.22 3.08 0.96
C PRO A 34 -0.99 2.16 1.06
N PRO A 35 -1.05 0.93 0.50
CA PRO A 35 0.09 0.02 0.50
C PRO A 35 1.26 0.65 -0.25
N ARG A 36 2.41 0.74 0.41
CA ARG A 36 3.64 1.27 -0.19
C ARG A 36 4.74 0.21 -0.11
N PRO A 37 5.61 0.09 -1.12
CA PRO A 37 6.70 -0.89 -1.12
C PRO A 37 7.89 -0.50 -0.24
N LEU A 38 7.88 0.71 0.34
CA LEU A 38 8.98 1.25 1.13
C LEU A 38 8.46 1.81 2.46
N CYS A 39 9.04 1.34 3.56
CA CYS A 39 8.82 1.93 4.88
C CYS A 39 9.66 3.21 5.02
N SER A 40 9.04 4.31 5.48
CA SER A 40 9.73 5.59 5.73
C SER A 40 10.81 5.47 6.81
N GLU A 41 10.54 4.67 7.84
CA GLU A 41 11.39 4.57 9.03
C GLU A 41 12.52 3.56 8.86
N CYS A 42 12.24 2.41 8.22
CA CYS A 42 13.20 1.31 8.21
C CYS A 42 14.25 1.43 7.11
N ARG A 43 13.93 2.06 5.96
CA ARG A 43 14.77 2.19 4.74
C ARG A 43 15.56 0.94 4.28
N SER A 44 15.37 -0.22 4.91
CA SER A 44 16.14 -1.45 4.73
C SER A 44 15.24 -2.65 4.90
N LYS A 45 15.17 -3.48 3.84
CA LYS A 45 14.80 -4.92 3.76
C LYS A 45 13.77 -5.48 4.75
N GLY A 46 12.84 -4.68 5.25
CA GLY A 46 11.77 -5.14 6.09
C GLY A 46 10.71 -5.77 5.20
N LYS A 47 10.65 -7.10 5.19
CA LYS A 47 9.60 -7.90 4.53
C LYS A 47 8.25 -7.25 4.82
N MET A 48 7.67 -6.58 3.82
CA MET A 48 6.32 -6.06 3.89
C MET A 48 5.41 -7.21 3.53
N GLU A 49 4.57 -7.59 4.47
CA GLU A 49 3.50 -8.55 4.21
C GLU A 49 2.22 -7.78 3.95
N ASP A 50 1.56 -8.15 2.87
CA ASP A 50 0.20 -7.74 2.57
C ASP A 50 -0.75 -8.48 3.52
N PHE A 51 -1.64 -7.75 4.19
CA PHE A 51 -2.75 -8.32 4.97
C PHE A 51 -4.03 -8.34 4.15
#